data_AF-A0A239RUE5-F1
#
_entry.id   AF-A0A239RUE5-F1
#
_cell.length_a   1.000
_cell.length_b   1.000
_cell.length_c   1.000
_cell.angle_alpha   90.00
_cell.angle_beta   90.00
_cell.angle_gamma   90.00
#
_symmetry.space_group_name_H-M   'P 1'
#
loop_
_entity.id
_entity.type
_entity.pdbx_description
1 polymer ?
#
loop_
_entity_poly.entity_id
_entity_poly.type
_entity_poly.pdbx_seq_one_letter_code
_entity_poly.pdbx_strand_id
1 'polypeptide(L)'
;MTILQNAIDSIQLGIEDYELIKENPKRLISCTRNLFSGILLLFKYYLYTVNPDLIYIPLKSKEKGRKKTLDFKQLKDKLDESQVLIEWGELEKIQKIRNDIEHKYSDENPLIILGLVAVSFNVINDFVRKYLQRDPIEIFGEEIWSILIEVDRVYQIERNQCINDLDSNTYYNFKILELIKQSNCSECGFDVIKPLKNNTNSHQIEYRCLSCFKETDYHELIVSAIEQEVDYQQRRDSMFGDSLNEVFCTCPSCWTNAYSIESCFCFSCQYQAKQICDVCESSLTGDEISFQSKFCSACRNRYEKVMAE
;
A
#
# COMPACT_ATOMS: atom_id res chain seq x y z
N MET A 1 -14.52 18.88 25.99
CA MET A 1 -14.37 17.80 25.00
C MET A 1 -12.92 17.34 25.03
N THR A 2 -12.66 16.05 25.23
CA THR A 2 -11.30 15.47 25.26
C THR A 2 -10.84 15.14 23.83
N ILE A 3 -9.54 14.91 23.62
CA ILE A 3 -9.02 14.46 22.31
C ILE A 3 -9.66 13.13 21.91
N LEU A 4 -9.77 12.20 22.87
CA LEU A 4 -10.41 10.91 22.65
C LEU A 4 -11.89 11.07 22.26
N GLN A 5 -12.67 11.88 22.97
CA GLN A 5 -14.08 12.07 22.64
C GLN A 5 -14.23 12.66 21.23
N ASN A 6 -13.38 13.63 20.85
CA ASN A 6 -13.42 14.20 19.52
C ASN A 6 -13.06 13.18 18.42
N ALA A 7 -12.14 12.25 18.71
CA ALA A 7 -11.83 11.14 17.80
C ALA A 7 -13.04 10.20 17.63
N ILE A 8 -13.69 9.85 18.75
CA ILE A 8 -14.89 9.00 18.77
C ILE A 8 -16.02 9.67 17.99
N ASP A 9 -16.38 10.91 18.35
CA ASP A 9 -17.44 11.67 17.69
C ASP A 9 -17.19 11.79 16.18
N SER A 10 -15.94 12.04 15.77
CA SER A 10 -15.58 12.10 14.35
C SER A 10 -15.76 10.76 13.64
N ILE A 11 -15.34 9.64 14.25
CA ILE A 11 -15.51 8.31 13.62
C ILE A 11 -17.00 7.96 13.54
N GLN A 12 -17.76 8.16 14.62
CA GLN A 12 -19.20 7.88 14.66
C GLN A 12 -19.94 8.70 13.61
N LEU A 13 -19.72 10.02 13.55
CA LEU A 13 -20.29 10.88 12.51
C LEU A 13 -19.91 10.43 11.10
N GLY A 14 -18.68 9.92 10.92
CA GLY A 14 -18.25 9.39 9.64
C GLY A 14 -19.07 8.18 9.19
N ILE A 15 -19.41 7.29 10.12
CA ILE A 15 -20.22 6.10 9.86
C ILE A 15 -21.71 6.43 9.72
N GLU A 16 -22.23 7.35 10.53
CA GLU A 16 -23.58 7.88 10.34
C GLU A 16 -23.73 8.55 8.96
N ASP A 17 -22.73 9.34 8.54
CA ASP A 17 -22.73 9.92 7.20
C ASP A 17 -22.65 8.84 6.10
N TYR A 18 -21.91 7.75 6.32
CA TYR A 18 -21.84 6.62 5.37
C TYR A 18 -23.22 6.02 5.09
N GLU A 19 -24.02 5.76 6.13
CA GLU A 19 -25.36 5.20 5.97
C GLU A 19 -26.27 6.12 5.15
N LEU A 20 -26.09 7.44 5.32
CA LEU A 20 -26.87 8.48 4.64
C LEU A 20 -26.42 8.76 3.19
N ILE A 21 -25.36 8.12 2.69
CA ILE A 21 -24.87 8.34 1.32
C ILE A 21 -25.92 7.95 0.29
N LYS A 22 -26.69 6.89 0.55
CA LYS A 22 -27.72 6.40 -0.37
C LYS A 22 -28.82 7.43 -0.61
N GLU A 23 -29.26 8.15 0.43
CA GLU A 23 -30.25 9.22 0.25
C GLU A 23 -29.60 10.55 -0.16
N ASN A 24 -28.37 10.80 0.26
CA ASN A 24 -27.66 12.04 0.00
C ASN A 24 -26.18 11.77 -0.32
N PRO A 25 -25.82 11.61 -1.62
CA PRO A 25 -24.45 11.34 -2.05
C PRO A 25 -23.41 12.36 -1.55
N LYS A 26 -23.84 13.58 -1.17
CA LYS A 26 -22.94 14.60 -0.59
C LYS A 26 -22.33 14.21 0.74
N ARG A 27 -22.96 13.27 1.44
CA ARG A 27 -22.49 12.72 2.71
C ARG A 27 -21.16 11.99 2.57
N LEU A 28 -20.80 11.52 1.38
CA LEU A 28 -19.50 10.90 1.10
C LEU A 28 -18.32 11.82 1.46
N ILE A 29 -18.42 13.12 1.15
CA ILE A 29 -17.37 14.09 1.52
C ILE A 29 -17.21 14.15 3.04
N SER A 30 -18.34 14.21 3.75
CA SER A 30 -18.37 14.32 5.21
C SER A 30 -17.86 13.04 5.87
N CYS A 31 -18.37 11.88 5.44
CA CYS A 31 -17.92 10.55 5.83
C CYS A 31 -16.39 10.42 5.74
N THR A 32 -15.83 10.70 4.56
CA THR A 32 -14.39 10.55 4.31
C THR A 32 -13.56 11.49 5.18
N ARG A 33 -13.97 12.75 5.32
CA ARG A 33 -13.28 13.74 6.17
C ARG A 33 -13.31 13.35 7.64
N ASN A 34 -14.47 12.88 8.12
CA ASN A 34 -14.71 12.52 9.50
C ASN A 34 -13.94 11.25 9.88
N LEU A 35 -13.94 10.21 9.03
CA LEU A 35 -13.13 9.01 9.23
C LEU A 35 -11.63 9.32 9.25
N PHE A 36 -11.13 10.04 8.24
CA PHE A 36 -9.71 10.40 8.19
C PHE A 36 -9.30 11.22 9.41
N SER A 37 -10.06 12.27 9.74
CA SER A 37 -9.74 13.15 10.87
C SER A 37 -9.85 12.42 12.21
N GLY A 38 -10.84 11.54 12.37
CA GLY A 38 -11.05 10.72 13.54
C GLY A 38 -9.89 9.76 13.81
N ILE A 39 -9.37 9.09 12.78
CA ILE A 39 -8.18 8.22 12.89
C ILE A 39 -6.96 9.05 13.33
N LEU A 40 -6.72 10.21 12.71
CA LEU A 40 -5.59 11.06 13.13
C LEU A 40 -5.73 11.58 14.56
N LEU A 41 -6.95 11.85 15.02
CA LEU A 41 -7.21 12.25 16.41
C LEU A 41 -6.98 11.09 17.38
N LEU A 42 -7.33 9.86 17.00
CA LEU A 42 -7.07 8.66 17.80
C LEU A 42 -5.57 8.44 18.01
N PHE A 43 -4.78 8.65 16.96
CA PHE A 43 -3.32 8.58 17.03
C PHE A 43 -2.73 9.68 17.90
N LYS A 44 -3.24 10.91 17.76
CA LYS A 44 -2.85 12.03 18.64
C LYS A 44 -3.22 11.75 20.09
N TYR A 45 -4.36 11.10 20.35
CA TYR A 45 -4.73 10.70 21.69
C TYR A 45 -3.70 9.72 22.29
N TYR A 46 -3.28 8.71 21.53
CA TYR A 46 -2.22 7.80 21.99
C TYR A 46 -0.94 8.56 22.37
N LEU A 47 -0.42 9.41 21.47
CA LEU A 47 0.78 10.22 21.76
C LEU A 47 0.57 11.09 23.00
N TYR A 48 -0.60 11.68 23.16
CA TYR A 48 -0.94 12.47 24.35
C TYR A 48 -0.91 11.63 25.64
N THR A 49 -1.36 10.37 25.59
CA THR A 49 -1.29 9.45 26.75
C THR A 49 0.13 9.01 27.07
N VAL A 50 1.01 8.92 26.08
CA VAL A 50 2.44 8.64 26.27
C VAL A 50 3.13 9.86 26.87
N ASN A 51 2.99 11.02 26.23
CA ASN A 51 3.48 12.31 26.73
C ASN A 51 2.70 13.46 26.06
N PRO A 52 2.01 14.33 26.84
CA PRO A 52 1.25 15.46 26.32
C PRO A 52 2.02 16.43 25.42
N ASP A 53 3.34 16.52 25.53
CA ASP A 53 4.14 17.41 24.71
C ASP A 53 4.36 16.86 23.29
N LEU A 54 4.15 15.56 23.06
CA LEU A 54 4.35 14.93 21.75
C LEU A 54 3.38 15.42 20.69
N ILE A 55 2.19 15.91 21.06
CA ILE A 55 1.19 16.38 20.10
C ILE A 55 1.42 17.83 19.63
N TYR A 56 2.43 18.52 20.15
CA TYR A 56 2.73 19.91 19.84
C TYR A 56 4.07 20.07 19.15
N ILE A 57 4.14 21.02 18.21
CA ILE A 57 5.42 21.42 17.60
C ILE A 57 6.15 22.35 18.57
N PRO A 58 7.43 22.11 18.90
CA PRO A 58 8.24 23.07 19.65
C PRO A 58 8.41 24.35 18.81
N LEU A 59 7.74 25.44 19.22
CA LEU A 59 7.80 26.71 18.50
C LEU A 59 9.10 27.47 18.82
N LYS A 60 9.69 28.09 17.79
CA LYS A 60 10.80 29.03 17.95
C LYS A 60 10.34 30.22 18.80
N SER A 61 11.28 30.79 19.56
CA SER A 61 11.09 31.73 20.69
C SER A 61 10.19 32.96 20.47
N LYS A 62 9.84 33.31 19.22
CA LYS A 62 8.98 34.45 18.88
C LYS A 62 7.47 34.15 18.81
N GLU A 63 7.05 32.89 18.94
CA GLU A 63 5.62 32.50 18.87
C GLU A 63 5.07 31.90 20.18
N LYS A 64 5.64 32.29 21.34
CA LYS A 64 5.15 31.86 22.66
C LYS A 64 3.70 32.30 22.87
N GLY A 65 2.77 31.39 22.61
CA GLY A 65 1.33 31.58 22.80
C GLY A 65 0.45 30.84 21.79
N ARG A 66 0.97 30.53 20.59
CA ARG A 66 0.28 29.62 19.66
C ARG A 66 0.72 28.19 19.98
N LYS A 67 -0.19 27.23 19.94
CA LYS A 67 0.15 25.80 19.99
C LYS A 67 -0.21 25.23 18.63
N LYS A 68 0.79 24.91 17.82
CA LYS A 68 0.58 24.22 16.54
C LYS A 68 0.62 22.72 16.81
N THR A 69 -0.45 22.02 16.46
CA THR A 69 -0.53 20.56 16.58
C THR A 69 0.16 19.90 15.40
N LEU A 70 0.60 18.64 15.59
CA LEU A 70 1.25 17.88 14.52
C LEU A 70 0.36 17.79 13.27
N ASP A 71 0.97 18.02 12.11
CA ASP A 71 0.38 17.66 10.82
C ASP A 71 0.56 16.15 10.53
N PHE A 72 0.06 15.68 9.39
CA PHE A 72 0.08 14.26 9.03
C PHE A 72 1.51 13.68 8.98
N LYS A 73 2.46 14.42 8.38
CA LYS A 73 3.84 13.97 8.24
C LYS A 73 4.53 13.91 9.60
N GLN A 74 4.35 14.95 10.41
CA GLN A 74 4.94 15.01 11.75
C GLN A 74 4.34 13.96 12.69
N LEU A 75 3.06 13.64 12.53
CA LEU A 75 2.40 12.57 13.28
C LEU A 75 3.00 11.20 12.93
N LYS A 76 3.26 10.96 11.64
CA LYS A 76 3.94 9.76 11.15
C LYS A 76 5.32 9.59 11.78
N ASP A 77 6.18 10.60 11.65
CA ASP A 77 7.53 10.60 12.22
C ASP A 77 7.49 10.33 13.75
N LYS A 78 6.55 10.93 14.47
CA LYS A 78 6.43 10.78 15.94
C LYS A 78 5.96 9.40 16.38
N LEU A 79 5.10 8.75 15.61
CA LEU A 79 4.61 7.41 15.92
C LEU A 79 5.66 6.35 15.59
N ASP A 80 6.39 6.54 14.49
CA ASP A 80 7.52 5.69 14.13
C ASP A 80 8.63 5.78 15.19
N GLU A 81 8.96 6.99 15.66
CA GLU A 81 9.87 7.21 16.82
C GLU A 81 9.37 6.53 18.10
N SER A 82 8.05 6.40 18.26
CA SER A 82 7.41 5.77 19.42
C SER A 82 7.24 4.25 19.25
N GLN A 83 7.87 3.66 18.22
CA GLN A 83 7.81 2.23 17.89
C GLN A 83 6.39 1.69 17.67
N VAL A 84 5.50 2.56 17.16
CA VAL A 84 4.15 2.17 16.78
C VAL A 84 4.16 1.76 15.31
N LEU A 85 3.98 0.47 15.05
CA LEU A 85 3.78 -0.07 13.71
C LEU A 85 2.39 0.27 13.20
N ILE A 86 2.31 1.21 12.26
CA ILE A 86 1.09 1.60 11.57
C ILE A 86 1.28 1.28 10.09
N GLU A 87 0.27 0.64 9.49
CA GLU A 87 0.21 0.43 8.04
C GLU A 87 -0.12 1.77 7.36
N TRP A 88 0.89 2.62 7.20
CA TRP A 88 0.74 3.97 6.64
C TRP A 88 0.15 3.96 5.22
N GLY A 89 0.37 2.88 4.47
CA GLY A 89 -0.23 2.69 3.16
C GLY A 89 -1.76 2.74 3.20
N GLU A 90 -2.39 2.15 4.22
CA GLU A 90 -3.85 2.19 4.39
C GLU A 90 -4.37 3.62 4.63
N LEU A 91 -3.62 4.44 5.36
CA LEU A 91 -3.99 5.85 5.59
C LEU A 91 -3.76 6.74 4.38
N GLU A 92 -2.71 6.46 3.62
CA GLU A 92 -2.43 7.15 2.35
C GLU A 92 -3.54 6.85 1.33
N LYS A 93 -4.13 5.64 1.31
CA LYS A 93 -5.35 5.33 0.54
C LYS A 93 -6.53 6.21 0.93
N ILE A 94 -6.85 6.30 2.23
CA ILE A 94 -7.94 7.14 2.76
C ILE A 94 -7.70 8.62 2.38
N GLN A 95 -6.46 9.10 2.52
CA GLN A 95 -6.10 10.48 2.17
C GLN A 95 -6.26 10.75 0.67
N LYS A 96 -5.85 9.83 -0.19
CA LYS A 96 -6.00 9.95 -1.64
C LYS A 96 -7.46 10.03 -2.04
N ILE A 97 -8.29 9.12 -1.53
CA ILE A 97 -9.75 9.11 -1.76
C ILE A 97 -10.38 10.43 -1.31
N ARG A 98 -10.00 10.93 -0.14
CA ARG A 98 -10.45 12.25 0.35
C ARG A 98 -10.13 13.37 -0.63
N ASN A 99 -8.90 13.40 -1.15
CA ASN A 99 -8.48 14.43 -2.09
C ASN A 99 -9.20 14.28 -3.45
N ASP A 100 -9.39 13.05 -3.92
CA ASP A 100 -10.08 12.78 -5.17
C ASP A 100 -11.57 13.18 -5.09
N ILE A 101 -12.28 12.83 -4.01
CA ILE A 101 -13.67 13.25 -3.75
C ILE A 101 -13.80 14.78 -3.73
N GLU A 102 -12.82 15.48 -3.16
CA GLU A 102 -12.80 16.96 -3.11
C GLU A 102 -12.59 17.62 -4.48
N HIS A 103 -12.01 16.89 -5.44
CA HIS A 103 -11.62 17.43 -6.75
C HIS A 103 -12.42 16.86 -7.93
N LYS A 104 -13.02 15.67 -7.81
CA LYS A 104 -13.72 14.95 -8.87
C LYS A 104 -15.02 14.36 -8.31
N TYR A 105 -16.11 15.12 -8.40
CA TYR A 105 -17.45 14.54 -8.25
C TYR A 105 -17.78 13.76 -9.53
N SER A 106 -17.58 12.45 -9.55
CA SER A 106 -18.17 11.59 -10.59
C SER A 106 -18.73 10.34 -9.96
N ASP A 107 -19.91 9.91 -10.41
CA ASP A 107 -20.67 8.71 -10.01
C ASP A 107 -19.78 7.59 -9.46
N GLU A 108 -19.58 7.59 -8.14
CA GLU A 108 -18.61 6.69 -7.53
C GLU A 108 -19.17 5.30 -7.38
N ASN A 109 -18.34 4.33 -7.74
CA ASN A 109 -18.59 2.93 -7.51
C ASN A 109 -18.78 2.67 -5.99
N PRO A 110 -19.86 1.98 -5.58
CA PRO A 110 -20.08 1.60 -4.19
C PRO A 110 -18.87 0.91 -3.51
N LEU A 111 -18.03 0.20 -4.28
CA LEU A 111 -16.83 -0.46 -3.76
C LEU A 111 -15.70 0.48 -3.35
N ILE A 112 -15.67 1.74 -3.82
CA ILE A 112 -14.74 2.75 -3.29
C ILE A 112 -15.12 3.08 -1.85
N ILE A 113 -16.41 3.27 -1.59
CA ILE A 113 -16.93 3.64 -0.28
C ILE A 113 -16.80 2.47 0.70
N LEU A 114 -17.15 1.26 0.27
CA LEU A 114 -16.96 0.05 1.07
C LEU A 114 -15.48 -0.14 1.42
N GLY A 115 -14.58 0.01 0.43
CA GLY A 115 -13.15 -0.05 0.66
C GLY A 115 -12.66 1.00 1.65
N LEU A 116 -13.11 2.25 1.53
CA LEU A 116 -12.75 3.35 2.42
C LEU A 116 -13.10 3.02 3.88
N VAL A 117 -14.34 2.57 4.11
CA VAL A 117 -14.84 2.24 5.44
C VAL A 117 -14.16 0.98 5.98
N ALA A 118 -13.96 -0.05 5.16
CA ALA A 118 -13.26 -1.28 5.56
C ALA A 118 -11.78 -1.02 5.94
N VAL A 119 -11.07 -0.23 5.13
CA VAL A 119 -9.69 0.19 5.45
C VAL A 119 -9.65 1.01 6.73
N SER A 120 -10.59 1.95 6.89
CA SER A 120 -10.71 2.75 8.12
C SER A 120 -10.96 1.86 9.34
N PHE A 121 -11.87 0.88 9.22
CA PHE A 121 -12.16 -0.11 10.25
C PHE A 121 -10.90 -0.87 10.67
N ASN A 122 -10.16 -1.42 9.72
CA ASN A 122 -8.96 -2.21 10.01
C ASN A 122 -7.92 -1.40 10.75
N VAL A 123 -7.66 -0.14 10.32
CA VAL A 123 -6.74 0.78 11.02
C VAL A 123 -7.23 1.09 12.43
N ILE A 124 -8.53 1.41 12.61
CA ILE A 124 -9.10 1.72 13.92
C ILE A 124 -9.04 0.51 14.85
N ASN A 125 -9.49 -0.65 14.39
CA ASN A 125 -9.54 -1.89 15.17
C ASN A 125 -8.16 -2.29 15.66
N ASP A 126 -7.18 -2.34 14.74
CA ASP A 126 -5.81 -2.69 15.08
C ASP A 126 -5.21 -1.69 16.07
N PHE A 127 -5.39 -0.39 15.83
CA PHE A 127 -4.80 0.63 16.67
C PHE A 127 -5.38 0.62 18.08
N VAL A 128 -6.71 0.56 18.21
CA VAL A 128 -7.40 0.52 19.50
C VAL A 128 -6.97 -0.70 20.32
N ARG A 129 -6.94 -1.89 19.70
CA ARG A 129 -6.61 -3.11 20.40
C ARG A 129 -5.12 -3.19 20.76
N LYS A 130 -4.22 -2.88 19.82
CA LYS A 130 -2.78 -3.02 20.00
C LYS A 130 -2.19 -1.92 20.90
N TYR A 131 -2.57 -0.65 20.67
CA TYR A 131 -1.90 0.49 21.30
C TYR A 131 -2.73 1.15 22.41
N LEU A 132 -4.05 1.20 22.29
CA LEU A 132 -4.90 1.69 23.39
C LEU A 132 -5.27 0.60 24.40
N GLN A 133 -5.10 -0.68 24.03
CA GLN A 133 -5.44 -1.85 24.86
C GLN A 133 -6.88 -1.80 25.41
N ARG A 134 -7.81 -1.38 24.56
CA ARG A 134 -9.24 -1.26 24.89
C ARG A 134 -10.10 -2.11 23.98
N ASP A 135 -11.34 -2.35 24.40
CA ASP A 135 -12.37 -2.91 23.53
C ASP A 135 -12.95 -1.79 22.64
N PRO A 136 -12.88 -1.92 21.29
CA PRO A 136 -13.50 -0.97 20.40
C PRO A 136 -15.02 -0.82 20.60
N ILE A 137 -15.73 -1.86 21.04
CA ILE A 137 -17.18 -1.78 21.30
C ILE A 137 -17.47 -0.81 22.45
N GLU A 138 -16.65 -0.83 23.50
CA GLU A 138 -16.78 0.08 24.64
C GLU A 138 -16.50 1.55 24.25
N ILE A 139 -15.68 1.76 23.21
CA ILE A 139 -15.29 3.10 22.74
C ILE A 139 -16.31 3.69 21.77
N PHE A 140 -16.74 2.91 20.77
CA PHE A 140 -17.55 3.39 19.66
C PHE A 140 -19.04 3.04 19.77
N GLY A 141 -19.40 2.14 20.69
CA GLY A 141 -20.77 1.63 20.84
C GLY A 141 -21.08 0.47 19.88
N GLU A 142 -22.03 -0.37 20.29
CA GLU A 142 -22.40 -1.61 19.58
C GLU A 142 -22.94 -1.36 18.17
N GLU A 143 -23.76 -0.32 17.99
CA GLU A 143 -24.39 0.01 16.70
C GLU A 143 -23.35 0.38 15.64
N ILE A 144 -22.53 1.40 15.92
CA ILE A 144 -21.47 1.86 15.02
C ILE A 144 -20.45 0.74 14.74
N TRP A 145 -20.10 -0.03 15.77
CA TRP A 145 -19.16 -1.13 15.61
C TRP A 145 -19.71 -2.26 14.73
N SER A 146 -21.01 -2.55 14.83
CA SER A 146 -21.67 -3.56 14.00
C SER A 146 -21.68 -3.16 12.52
N ILE A 147 -21.94 -1.89 12.21
CA ILE A 147 -21.88 -1.35 10.84
C ILE A 147 -20.48 -1.53 10.24
N LEU A 148 -19.44 -1.17 11.00
CA LEU A 148 -18.05 -1.31 10.56
C LEU A 148 -17.69 -2.78 10.23
N ILE A 149 -18.08 -3.73 11.09
CA ILE A 149 -17.87 -5.16 10.86
C ILE A 149 -18.60 -5.62 9.60
N GLU A 150 -19.85 -5.19 9.39
CA GLU A 150 -20.63 -5.58 8.21
C GLU A 150 -19.98 -5.07 6.92
N VAL A 151 -19.55 -3.81 6.90
CA VAL A 151 -18.91 -3.21 5.72
C VAL A 151 -17.58 -3.90 5.40
N ASP A 152 -16.73 -4.14 6.40
CA ASP A 152 -15.49 -4.90 6.19
C ASP A 152 -15.80 -6.31 5.68
N ARG A 153 -16.79 -7.00 6.25
CA ARG A 153 -17.19 -8.34 5.76
C ARG A 153 -17.58 -8.32 4.29
N VAL A 154 -18.40 -7.37 3.84
CA VAL A 154 -18.79 -7.26 2.42
C VAL A 154 -17.57 -7.01 1.55
N TYR A 155 -16.67 -6.11 1.97
CA TYR A 155 -15.43 -5.85 1.25
C TYR A 155 -14.54 -7.09 1.13
N GLN A 156 -14.34 -7.83 2.23
CA GLN A 156 -13.55 -9.06 2.23
C GLN A 156 -14.15 -10.15 1.34
N ILE A 157 -15.48 -10.23 1.22
CA ILE A 157 -16.14 -11.17 0.30
C ILE A 157 -15.75 -10.86 -1.15
N GLU A 158 -15.85 -9.59 -1.57
CA GLU A 158 -15.49 -9.16 -2.94
C GLU A 158 -14.00 -9.36 -3.21
N ARG A 159 -13.14 -9.00 -2.25
CA ARG A 159 -11.69 -9.23 -2.32
C ARG A 159 -11.34 -10.71 -2.49
N ASN A 160 -11.96 -11.58 -1.69
CA ASN A 160 -11.71 -13.02 -1.78
C ASN A 160 -12.21 -13.60 -3.12
N GLN A 161 -13.28 -13.06 -3.70
CA GLN A 161 -13.70 -13.45 -5.05
C GLN A 161 -12.65 -13.06 -6.10
N CYS A 162 -12.09 -11.84 -6.03
CA CYS A 162 -10.98 -11.43 -6.90
C CYS A 162 -9.77 -12.39 -6.79
N ILE A 163 -9.39 -12.77 -5.56
CA ILE A 163 -8.30 -13.72 -5.32
C ILE A 163 -8.60 -15.09 -5.92
N ASN A 164 -9.82 -15.61 -5.74
CA ASN A 164 -10.24 -16.89 -6.32
C ASN A 164 -10.25 -16.84 -7.86
N ASP A 165 -10.67 -15.72 -8.45
CA ASP A 165 -10.63 -15.51 -9.89
C ASP A 165 -9.19 -15.48 -10.42
N LEU A 166 -8.26 -14.81 -9.70
CA LEU A 166 -6.83 -14.86 -10.00
C LEU A 166 -6.29 -16.29 -9.92
N ASP A 167 -6.62 -17.04 -8.87
CA ASP A 167 -6.22 -18.45 -8.70
C ASP A 167 -6.66 -19.37 -9.82
N SER A 168 -7.75 -19.04 -10.51
CA SER A 168 -8.25 -19.83 -11.63
C SER A 168 -7.37 -19.77 -12.89
N ASN A 169 -6.44 -18.81 -12.97
CA ASN A 169 -5.61 -18.58 -14.14
C ASN A 169 -4.23 -19.26 -14.04
N THR A 170 -3.58 -19.39 -15.19
CA THR A 170 -2.23 -19.99 -15.28
C THR A 170 -1.15 -18.93 -15.36
N TYR A 171 -0.08 -19.14 -14.60
CA TYR A 171 1.05 -18.22 -14.48
C TYR A 171 2.35 -18.97 -14.77
N TYR A 172 3.33 -18.28 -15.38
CA TYR A 172 4.63 -18.87 -15.70
C TYR A 172 5.42 -19.26 -14.46
N ASN A 173 5.15 -18.58 -13.35
CA ASN A 173 5.74 -18.83 -12.05
C ASN A 173 4.75 -18.40 -10.98
N PHE A 174 4.63 -19.18 -9.90
CA PHE A 174 3.69 -18.93 -8.82
C PHE A 174 3.93 -17.57 -8.13
N LYS A 175 5.18 -17.08 -8.10
CA LYS A 175 5.50 -15.76 -7.52
C LYS A 175 4.80 -14.61 -8.24
N ILE A 176 4.51 -14.75 -9.53
CA ILE A 176 3.76 -13.74 -10.30
C ILE A 176 2.35 -13.62 -9.74
N LEU A 177 1.69 -14.75 -9.45
CA LEU A 177 0.37 -14.77 -8.82
C LEU A 177 0.41 -14.19 -7.40
N GLU A 178 1.42 -14.54 -6.60
CA GLU A 178 1.57 -13.99 -5.25
C GLU A 178 1.72 -12.46 -5.27
N LEU A 179 2.59 -11.94 -6.14
CA LEU A 179 2.77 -10.49 -6.33
C LEU A 179 1.47 -9.80 -6.73
N ILE A 180 0.74 -10.34 -7.70
CA ILE A 180 -0.53 -9.74 -8.15
C ILE A 180 -1.58 -9.77 -7.03
N LYS A 181 -1.69 -10.87 -6.27
CA LYS A 181 -2.62 -10.98 -5.14
C LYS A 181 -2.33 -9.99 -4.01
N GLN A 182 -1.07 -9.62 -3.84
CA GLN A 182 -0.62 -8.68 -2.81
C GLN A 182 -0.61 -7.23 -3.31
N SER A 183 -0.74 -7.03 -4.62
CA SER A 183 -0.71 -5.71 -5.23
C SER A 183 -1.99 -4.93 -4.97
N ASN A 184 -1.83 -3.62 -4.83
CA ASN A 184 -2.92 -2.66 -4.82
C ASN A 184 -3.07 -2.04 -6.22
N CYS A 185 -4.28 -1.61 -6.57
CA CYS A 185 -4.50 -0.83 -7.78
C CYS A 185 -3.69 0.47 -7.74
N SER A 186 -2.91 0.76 -8.78
CA SER A 186 -2.12 1.99 -8.89
C SER A 186 -2.97 3.26 -8.88
N GLU A 187 -4.22 3.18 -9.34
CA GLU A 187 -5.13 4.32 -9.42
C GLU A 187 -5.84 4.61 -8.09
N CYS A 188 -6.41 3.62 -7.39
CA CYS A 188 -7.19 3.88 -6.16
C CYS A 188 -6.60 3.28 -4.88
N GLY A 189 -5.56 2.45 -5.00
CA GLY A 189 -4.88 1.83 -3.86
C GLY A 189 -5.62 0.65 -3.21
N PHE A 190 -6.75 0.20 -3.75
CA PHE A 190 -7.47 -0.98 -3.25
C PHE A 190 -7.01 -2.26 -3.94
N ASP A 191 -7.08 -3.39 -3.23
CA ASP A 191 -6.59 -4.71 -3.66
C ASP A 191 -7.70 -5.63 -4.21
N VAL A 192 -8.73 -5.02 -4.80
CA VAL A 192 -9.85 -5.72 -5.46
C VAL A 192 -9.64 -5.80 -6.98
N ILE A 193 -8.49 -6.35 -7.40
CA ILE A 193 -8.13 -6.49 -8.81
C ILE A 193 -8.65 -7.83 -9.34
N LYS A 194 -9.53 -7.77 -10.34
CA LYS A 194 -10.17 -8.94 -10.95
C LYS A 194 -9.67 -9.17 -12.38
N PRO A 195 -9.33 -10.41 -12.77
CA PRO A 195 -9.07 -10.72 -14.18
C PRO A 195 -10.37 -10.70 -15.00
N LEU A 196 -10.33 -10.15 -16.22
CA LEU A 196 -11.52 -10.12 -17.10
C LEU A 196 -11.84 -11.49 -17.73
N LYS A 197 -10.92 -12.45 -17.63
CA LYS A 197 -11.10 -13.84 -18.06
C LYS A 197 -10.53 -14.78 -17.00
N ASN A 198 -11.17 -15.93 -16.85
CA ASN A 198 -10.75 -17.01 -15.95
C ASN A 198 -10.27 -18.21 -16.76
N ASN A 199 -9.54 -19.13 -16.13
CA ASN A 199 -9.01 -20.36 -16.75
C ASN A 199 -8.17 -20.11 -18.01
N THR A 200 -7.42 -19.01 -18.04
CA THR A 200 -6.60 -18.58 -19.20
C THR A 200 -5.16 -18.31 -18.76
N ASN A 201 -4.23 -18.16 -19.71
CA ASN A 201 -2.87 -17.70 -19.42
C ASN A 201 -2.88 -16.22 -19.04
N SER A 202 -2.35 -15.91 -17.85
CA SER A 202 -2.26 -14.57 -17.27
C SER A 202 -1.70 -13.48 -18.19
N HIS A 203 -0.76 -13.81 -19.09
CA HIS A 203 -0.20 -12.87 -20.06
C HIS A 203 -1.18 -12.41 -21.15
N GLN A 204 -2.31 -13.10 -21.32
CA GLN A 204 -3.34 -12.80 -22.33
C GLN A 204 -4.59 -12.15 -21.71
N ILE A 205 -4.50 -11.79 -20.43
CA ILE A 205 -5.61 -11.30 -19.62
C ILE A 205 -5.42 -9.81 -19.37
N GLU A 206 -6.52 -9.08 -19.50
CA GLU A 206 -6.66 -7.75 -18.94
C GLU A 206 -7.31 -7.86 -17.56
N TYR A 207 -6.96 -6.93 -16.68
CA TYR A 207 -7.42 -6.89 -15.30
C TYR A 207 -8.17 -5.60 -15.08
N ARG A 208 -9.14 -5.63 -14.15
CA ARG A 208 -9.92 -4.46 -13.77
C ARG A 208 -9.96 -4.34 -12.26
N CYS A 209 -9.68 -3.16 -11.74
CA CYS A 209 -9.97 -2.85 -10.35
C CYS A 209 -11.49 -2.75 -10.16
N LEU A 210 -12.07 -3.54 -9.26
CA LEU A 210 -13.50 -3.47 -8.94
C LEU A 210 -13.87 -2.21 -8.16
N SER A 211 -12.91 -1.41 -7.70
CA SER A 211 -13.19 -0.16 -6.99
C SER A 211 -13.25 1.03 -7.95
N CYS A 212 -12.16 1.33 -8.68
CA CYS A 212 -12.14 2.47 -9.60
C CYS A 212 -12.40 2.14 -11.07
N PHE A 213 -12.64 0.86 -11.40
CA PHE A 213 -12.85 0.37 -12.77
C PHE A 213 -11.68 0.57 -13.74
N LYS A 214 -10.51 1.03 -13.27
CA LYS A 214 -9.30 1.10 -14.08
C LYS A 214 -8.97 -0.29 -14.62
N GLU A 215 -8.81 -0.36 -15.94
CA GLU A 215 -8.31 -1.53 -16.64
C GLU A 215 -6.81 -1.41 -16.90
N THR A 216 -6.13 -2.54 -16.79
CA THR A 216 -4.69 -2.67 -16.87
C THR A 216 -4.35 -3.99 -17.55
N ASP A 217 -3.40 -3.98 -18.48
CA ASP A 217 -2.90 -5.22 -19.08
C ASP A 217 -1.95 -5.96 -18.12
N TYR A 218 -1.61 -7.21 -18.45
CA TYR A 218 -0.70 -8.01 -17.64
C TYR A 218 0.66 -7.33 -17.38
N HIS A 219 1.25 -6.68 -18.39
CA HIS A 219 2.60 -6.13 -18.31
C HIS A 219 2.64 -4.92 -17.38
N GLU A 220 1.67 -4.02 -17.48
CA GLU A 220 1.55 -2.88 -16.58
C GLU A 220 1.25 -3.35 -15.14
N LEU A 221 0.36 -4.34 -14.98
CA LEU A 221 -0.01 -4.86 -13.66
C LEU A 221 1.17 -5.51 -12.93
N ILE A 222 1.91 -6.40 -13.58
CA ILE A 222 3.01 -7.10 -12.93
C ILE A 222 4.17 -6.16 -12.57
N VAL A 223 4.43 -5.14 -13.41
CA VAL A 223 5.45 -4.12 -13.10
C VAL A 223 5.04 -3.32 -11.87
N SER A 224 3.78 -2.86 -11.83
CA SER A 224 3.27 -2.12 -10.66
C SER A 224 3.26 -2.98 -9.39
N ALA A 225 2.95 -4.29 -9.49
CA ALA A 225 3.01 -5.21 -8.37
C ALA A 225 4.45 -5.39 -7.84
N ILE A 226 5.43 -5.49 -8.73
CA ILE A 226 6.85 -5.60 -8.35
C ILE A 226 7.34 -4.30 -7.68
N GLU A 227 6.99 -3.14 -8.23
CA GLU A 227 7.36 -1.84 -7.62
C GLU A 227 6.83 -1.72 -6.18
N GLN A 228 5.59 -2.13 -5.94
CA GLN A 228 4.99 -2.11 -4.59
C GLN A 228 5.71 -3.05 -3.61
N GLU A 229 6.11 -4.24 -4.06
CA GLU A 229 6.85 -5.20 -3.24
C GLU A 229 8.26 -4.68 -2.90
N VAL A 230 8.97 -4.12 -3.89
CA VAL A 230 10.29 -3.53 -3.69
C VAL A 230 10.21 -2.36 -2.70
N ASP A 231 9.23 -1.47 -2.86
CA ASP A 231 9.01 -0.36 -1.94
C ASP A 231 8.70 -0.84 -0.51
N TYR A 232 7.92 -1.91 -0.36
CA TYR A 232 7.63 -2.50 0.94
C TYR A 232 8.89 -3.07 1.61
N GLN A 233 9.67 -3.86 0.86
CA GLN A 233 10.93 -4.45 1.34
C GLN A 233 11.93 -3.37 1.76
N GLN A 234 12.13 -2.34 0.93
CA GLN A 234 13.06 -1.26 1.24
C GLN A 234 12.69 -0.51 2.53
N ARG A 235 11.39 -0.25 2.76
CA ARG A 235 10.93 0.38 4.01
C ARG A 235 11.21 -0.51 5.22
N ARG A 236 10.92 -1.80 5.11
CA ARG A 236 11.16 -2.78 6.17
C ARG A 236 12.66 -2.89 6.49
N ASP A 237 13.49 -3.11 5.49
CA ASP A 237 14.93 -3.29 5.65
C ASP A 237 15.59 -2.02 6.23
N SER A 238 15.14 -0.83 5.79
CA SER A 238 15.59 0.45 6.37
C SER A 238 15.20 0.61 7.84
N MET A 239 14.03 0.10 8.24
CA MET A 239 13.55 0.16 9.62
C MET A 239 14.33 -0.77 10.56
N PHE A 240 14.73 -1.95 10.08
CA PHE A 240 15.43 -2.95 10.89
C PHE A 240 16.96 -2.95 10.70
N GLY A 241 17.49 -2.15 9.76
CA GLY A 241 18.92 -2.05 9.48
C GLY A 241 19.48 -3.23 8.68
N ASP A 242 18.63 -3.94 7.94
CA ASP A 242 19.01 -5.07 7.09
C ASP A 242 19.66 -4.58 5.78
N SER A 243 20.55 -5.39 5.21
CA SER A 243 21.17 -5.08 3.92
C SER A 243 20.16 -5.24 2.78
N LEU A 244 20.01 -4.22 1.93
CA LEU A 244 19.22 -4.33 0.70
C LEU A 244 19.72 -5.49 -0.15
N ASN A 245 18.89 -6.52 -0.29
CA ASN A 245 19.09 -7.56 -1.29
C ASN A 245 18.27 -7.19 -2.52
N GLU A 246 18.94 -6.86 -3.62
CA GLU A 246 18.25 -6.61 -4.88
C GLU A 246 17.65 -7.91 -5.43
N VAL A 247 16.32 -7.99 -5.46
CA VAL A 247 15.59 -9.19 -5.94
C VAL A 247 15.15 -9.04 -7.40
N PHE A 248 14.95 -7.78 -7.83
CA PHE A 248 14.52 -7.41 -9.17
C PHE A 248 15.44 -6.35 -9.76
N CYS A 249 15.71 -6.45 -11.06
CA CYS A 249 16.46 -5.45 -11.82
C CYS A 249 15.77 -5.12 -13.15
N THR A 250 16.33 -4.15 -13.88
CA THR A 250 15.84 -3.80 -15.23
C THR A 250 16.09 -4.97 -16.20
N CYS A 251 15.03 -5.41 -16.87
CA CYS A 251 15.11 -6.44 -17.89
C CYS A 251 15.77 -5.88 -19.16
N PRO A 252 16.83 -6.52 -19.71
CA PRO A 252 17.46 -6.07 -20.95
C PRO A 252 16.48 -6.06 -22.13
N SER A 253 15.57 -7.04 -22.20
CA SER A 253 14.66 -7.18 -23.32
C SER A 253 13.52 -6.17 -23.38
N CYS A 254 12.82 -5.90 -22.27
CA CYS A 254 11.64 -5.03 -22.25
C CYS A 254 11.86 -3.73 -21.48
N TRP A 255 13.04 -3.51 -20.90
CA TRP A 255 13.44 -2.29 -20.18
C TRP A 255 12.58 -1.95 -18.96
N THR A 256 11.77 -2.90 -18.47
CA THR A 256 11.00 -2.74 -17.24
C THR A 256 11.75 -3.36 -16.06
N ASN A 257 11.48 -2.88 -14.84
CA ASN A 257 12.05 -3.41 -13.60
C ASN A 257 11.35 -4.71 -13.16
N ALA A 258 11.27 -5.68 -14.07
CA ALA A 258 10.55 -6.93 -13.87
C ALA A 258 11.45 -8.17 -14.01
N TYR A 259 12.77 -8.02 -14.09
CA TYR A 259 13.68 -9.16 -14.15
C TYR A 259 13.95 -9.70 -12.76
N SER A 260 13.49 -10.91 -12.45
CA SER A 260 13.79 -11.58 -11.18
C SER A 260 15.17 -12.21 -11.24
N ILE A 261 16.09 -11.75 -10.39
CA ILE A 261 17.45 -12.30 -10.30
C ILE A 261 17.38 -13.75 -9.81
N GLU A 262 16.58 -14.01 -8.76
CA GLU A 262 16.41 -15.34 -8.18
C GLU A 262 15.79 -16.33 -9.18
N SER A 263 14.75 -15.91 -9.91
CA SER A 263 14.06 -16.80 -10.85
C SER A 263 14.77 -16.90 -12.21
N CYS A 264 15.76 -16.04 -12.47
CA CYS A 264 16.54 -15.97 -13.71
C CYS A 264 15.70 -15.69 -14.98
N PHE A 265 14.58 -14.97 -14.86
CA PHE A 265 13.81 -14.49 -16.01
C PHE A 265 12.95 -13.26 -15.69
N CYS A 266 12.51 -12.57 -16.74
CA CYS A 266 11.60 -11.42 -16.64
C CYS A 266 10.16 -11.83 -16.42
N PHE A 267 9.55 -11.39 -15.33
CA PHE A 267 8.14 -11.66 -15.02
C PHE A 267 7.19 -10.97 -16.00
N SER A 268 7.63 -9.90 -16.66
CA SER A 268 6.83 -9.20 -17.68
C SER A 268 6.96 -9.83 -19.07
N CYS A 269 8.17 -10.07 -19.59
CA CYS A 269 8.37 -10.52 -20.98
C CYS A 269 8.97 -11.93 -21.14
N GLN A 270 9.20 -12.65 -20.04
CA GLN A 270 9.77 -14.01 -19.99
C GLN A 270 11.22 -14.13 -20.51
N TYR A 271 11.88 -13.02 -20.82
CA TYR A 271 13.28 -13.02 -21.24
C TYR A 271 14.17 -13.65 -20.16
N GLN A 272 15.06 -14.56 -20.58
CA GLN A 272 16.09 -15.17 -19.75
C GLN A 272 17.44 -14.59 -20.12
N ALA A 273 18.16 -14.07 -19.12
CA ALA A 273 19.52 -13.59 -19.29
C ALA A 273 20.51 -14.58 -18.68
N LYS A 274 21.76 -14.55 -19.15
CA LYS A 274 22.85 -15.26 -18.48
C LYS A 274 23.09 -14.65 -17.10
N GLN A 275 23.24 -15.50 -16.08
CA GLN A 275 23.41 -15.10 -14.67
C GLN A 275 24.78 -15.43 -14.08
N ILE A 276 25.70 -15.94 -14.91
CA ILE A 276 27.03 -16.35 -14.46
C ILE A 276 28.11 -15.75 -15.38
N CYS A 277 29.25 -15.40 -14.79
CA CYS A 277 30.41 -14.93 -15.52
C CYS A 277 31.13 -16.08 -16.26
N ASP A 278 31.50 -15.86 -17.52
CA ASP A 278 32.20 -16.83 -18.39
C ASP A 278 33.63 -17.16 -17.94
N VAL A 279 34.19 -16.37 -17.02
CA VAL A 279 35.61 -16.45 -16.61
C VAL A 279 35.74 -17.00 -15.20
N CYS A 280 34.99 -16.45 -14.25
CA CYS A 280 35.10 -16.80 -12.83
C CYS A 280 33.88 -17.53 -12.29
N GLU A 281 32.87 -17.79 -13.12
CA GLU A 281 31.64 -18.54 -12.79
C GLU A 281 30.81 -17.94 -11.64
N SER A 282 31.17 -16.75 -11.16
CA SER A 282 30.41 -16.03 -10.14
C SER A 282 29.05 -15.58 -10.69
N SER A 283 28.04 -15.57 -9.83
CA SER A 283 26.74 -14.96 -10.11
C SER A 283 26.90 -13.50 -10.50
N LEU A 284 26.11 -13.07 -11.48
CA LEU A 284 26.05 -11.68 -11.92
C LEU A 284 25.07 -10.91 -11.03
N THR A 285 25.40 -9.66 -10.72
CA THR A 285 24.48 -8.73 -10.03
C THR A 285 23.44 -8.15 -10.99
N GLY A 286 22.42 -7.46 -10.47
CA GLY A 286 21.40 -6.77 -11.27
C GLY A 286 22.00 -5.89 -12.37
N ASP A 287 22.94 -5.03 -11.99
CA ASP A 287 23.67 -4.13 -12.91
C ASP A 287 24.56 -4.85 -13.94
N GLU A 288 24.91 -6.10 -13.70
CA GLU A 288 25.74 -6.90 -14.61
C GLU A 288 24.91 -7.68 -15.64
N ILE A 289 23.59 -7.76 -15.45
CA ILE A 289 22.65 -8.45 -16.34
C ILE A 289 22.34 -7.56 -17.56
N SER A 290 22.60 -8.08 -18.75
CA SER A 290 22.49 -7.40 -20.04
C SER A 290 22.27 -8.43 -21.16
N PHE A 291 21.88 -7.98 -22.36
CA PHE A 291 21.70 -8.86 -23.52
C PHE A 291 22.93 -9.72 -23.87
N GLN A 292 24.12 -9.22 -23.56
CA GLN A 292 25.40 -9.86 -23.92
C GLN A 292 26.28 -10.09 -22.69
N SER A 293 25.68 -10.31 -21.51
CA SER A 293 26.45 -10.54 -20.29
C SER A 293 27.37 -11.75 -20.46
N LYS A 294 28.68 -11.47 -20.51
CA LYS A 294 29.77 -12.46 -20.53
C LYS A 294 30.63 -12.37 -19.28
N PHE A 295 30.77 -11.17 -18.73
CA PHE A 295 31.71 -10.90 -17.66
C PHE A 295 31.02 -10.15 -16.52
N CYS A 296 31.29 -10.59 -15.28
CA CYS A 296 31.10 -9.74 -14.12
C CYS A 296 32.00 -8.51 -14.23
N SER A 297 31.71 -7.47 -13.47
CA SER A 297 32.39 -6.17 -13.52
C SER A 297 33.89 -6.31 -13.31
N ALA A 298 34.31 -7.19 -12.39
CA ALA A 298 35.73 -7.44 -12.10
C ALA A 298 36.48 -8.13 -13.26
N CYS A 299 35.83 -9.08 -13.94
CA CYS A 299 36.41 -9.74 -15.11
C CYS A 299 36.38 -8.84 -16.34
N ARG A 300 35.34 -8.02 -16.51
CA ARG A 300 35.23 -7.00 -17.55
C ARG A 300 36.36 -5.98 -17.45
N ASN A 301 36.57 -5.40 -16.26
CA ASN A 301 37.64 -4.44 -16.03
C ASN A 301 39.03 -5.02 -16.33
N ARG A 302 39.27 -6.28 -15.96
CA ARG A 302 40.53 -6.99 -16.29
C ARG A 302 40.69 -7.18 -17.79
N TYR A 303 39.64 -7.61 -18.49
CA TYR A 303 39.66 -7.80 -19.93
C TYR A 303 39.92 -6.48 -20.68
N GLU A 304 39.23 -5.40 -20.30
CA GLU A 304 39.38 -4.07 -20.93
C GLU A 304 40.80 -3.51 -20.77
N LYS A 305 41.45 -3.73 -19.62
CA LYS A 305 42.85 -3.34 -19.40
C LYS A 305 43.81 -4.08 -20.33
N VAL A 306 43.62 -5.40 -20.48
CA VAL A 306 44.46 -6.21 -21.38
C VAL A 306 44.29 -5.81 -22.84
N MET A 307 43.09 -5.37 -23.25
CA MET A 307 42.81 -4.95 -24.63
C MET A 307 43.27 -3.52 -24.94
N ALA A 308 43.59 -2.73 -23.93
CA ALA A 308 44.06 -1.35 -24.08
C ALA A 308 45.60 -1.22 -24.16
N GLU A 309 46.32 -2.31 -23.91
CA GLU A 309 47.78 -2.47 -24.06
C GLU A 309 48.16 -3.00 -25.45
#